data_AF-A0A075FY49-F1
#
_entry.id   AF-A0A075FY49-F1
#
_cell.length_a   1.000
_cell.length_b   1.000
_cell.length_c   1.000
_cell.angle_alpha   90.00
_cell.angle_beta   90.00
_cell.angle_gamma   90.00
#
_symmetry.space_group_name_H-M   'P 1'
#
loop_
_entity.id
_entity.type
_entity.pdbx_description
1 polymer ?
#
loop_
_entity_poly.entity_id
_entity_poly.type
_entity_poly.pdbx_seq_one_letter_code
_entity_poly.pdbx_strand_id
1 'polypeptide(L)' 'MIKENAIVIDVATTHYDGKLKGDSDFDEIISKASYASPVPGGVGPMTVAMLLKNTITAATLSKGIDI' A
#
# COMPACT_ATOMS: atom_id res chain seq x y z
N MET A 1 -7.87 -10.04 -15.81
CA MET A 1 -8.43 -11.16 -15.02
C MET A 1 -7.41 -11.58 -13.97
N ILE A 2 -7.86 -11.80 -12.73
CA ILE A 2 -7.00 -12.22 -11.61
C ILE A 2 -6.83 -13.75 -11.65
N LYS A 3 -5.60 -14.22 -11.39
CA LYS A 3 -5.28 -15.64 -11.29
C LYS A 3 -5.73 -16.19 -9.93
N GLU A 4 -6.18 -17.43 -9.91
CA GLU A 4 -6.50 -18.14 -8.66
C GLU A 4 -5.31 -18.12 -7.68
N ASN A 5 -5.60 -17.82 -6.41
CA ASN A 5 -4.63 -17.66 -5.32
C ASN A 5 -3.60 -16.52 -5.52
N ALA A 6 -3.83 -15.58 -6.44
CA ALA A 6 -2.94 -14.43 -6.59
C ALA A 6 -2.89 -13.56 -5.33
N ILE A 7 -1.78 -12.84 -5.16
CA ILE A 7 -1.68 -11.74 -4.20
C ILE A 7 -1.92 -10.45 -4.99
N VAL A 8 -2.90 -9.67 -4.57
CA VAL A 8 -3.26 -8.40 -5.20
C VAL A 8 -2.88 -7.24 -4.28
N ILE A 9 -2.18 -6.26 -4.85
CA ILE A 9 -1.77 -5.04 -4.16
C ILE A 9 -2.41 -3.88 -4.93
N ASP A 10 -3.42 -3.27 -4.32
CA ASP A 10 -4.10 -2.07 -4.82
C ASP A 10 -3.35 -0.82 -4.31
N VAL A 11 -2.68 -0.15 -5.24
CA VAL A 11 -1.86 1.04 -4.99
C VAL A 11 -2.66 2.32 -5.24
N ALA A 12 -3.75 2.22 -6.00
CA ALA A 12 -4.48 3.39 -6.43
C ALA A 12 -5.33 3.96 -5.30
N THR A 13 -5.55 5.27 -5.38
CA THR A 13 -6.36 6.00 -4.41
C THR A 13 -7.22 7.02 -5.13
N THR A 14 -8.52 6.79 -5.10
CA THR A 14 -9.54 7.65 -5.72
C THR A 14 -10.49 8.14 -4.65
N HIS A 15 -10.80 9.44 -4.67
CA HIS A 15 -11.84 10.02 -3.82
C HIS A 15 -13.17 9.97 -4.56
N TYR A 16 -14.15 9.27 -4.01
CA TYR A 16 -15.49 9.14 -4.58
C TYR A 16 -16.53 9.25 -3.46
N ASP A 17 -17.50 10.14 -3.61
CA ASP A 17 -18.54 10.44 -2.60
C ASP A 17 -17.99 10.66 -1.18
N GLY A 18 -16.87 11.38 -1.07
CA GLY A 18 -16.23 11.67 0.22
C GLY A 18 -15.55 10.47 0.89
N LYS A 19 -15.46 9.33 0.22
CA LYS A 19 -14.75 8.13 0.68
C LYS A 19 -13.52 7.86 -0.17
N LEU A 20 -12.49 7.32 0.46
CA LEU A 20 -11.31 6.81 -0.24
C LEU A 20 -11.62 5.41 -0.76
N LYS A 21 -11.39 5.17 -2.04
CA LYS A 21 -11.53 3.87 -2.70
C LYS A 21 -10.26 3.55 -3.49
N GLY A 22 -10.01 2.25 -3.67
CA GLY A 22 -9.00 1.77 -4.61
C GLY A 22 -9.56 1.72 -6.04
N ASP A 23 -8.76 1.20 -6.96
CA ASP A 23 -9.18 1.02 -8.36
C ASP A 23 -10.01 -0.25 -8.57
N SER A 24 -10.07 -1.12 -7.57
CA SER A 24 -10.68 -2.44 -7.70
C SER A 24 -11.77 -2.70 -6.67
N ASP A 25 -12.73 -3.55 -7.03
CA ASP A 25 -13.72 -4.07 -6.09
C ASP A 25 -13.06 -5.13 -5.19
N PHE A 26 -12.87 -4.79 -3.91
CA PHE A 26 -12.17 -5.64 -2.96
C PHE A 26 -12.87 -6.99 -2.77
N ASP A 27 -14.21 -7.01 -2.74
CA ASP A 27 -14.99 -8.21 -2.48
C ASP A 27 -14.92 -9.16 -3.69
N GLU A 28 -14.91 -8.61 -4.91
CA GLU A 28 -14.68 -9.40 -6.12
C GLU A 28 -13.26 -9.99 -6.15
N ILE A 29 -12.24 -9.19 -5.83
CA ILE A 29 -10.85 -9.65 -5.85
C ILE A 29 -10.62 -10.78 -4.85
N ILE A 30 -11.03 -10.60 -3.59
CA ILE A 30 -10.71 -11.53 -2.50
C ILE A 30 -11.40 -12.88 -2.67
N SER A 31 -12.45 -12.94 -3.51
CA SER A 31 -13.10 -14.21 -3.87
C SER A 31 -12.18 -15.18 -4.65
N LYS A 32 -11.12 -14.68 -5.30
CA LYS A 32 -10.13 -15.47 -6.06
C LYS A 32 -8.69 -15.34 -5.55
N ALA A 33 -8.38 -14.18 -4.97
CA ALA A 33 -7.04 -13.89 -4.48
C ALA A 33 -6.79 -14.58 -3.13
N SER A 34 -5.56 -15.01 -2.88
CA SER A 34 -5.14 -15.48 -1.55
C SER A 34 -4.96 -14.31 -0.58
N TYR A 35 -4.73 -13.11 -1.10
CA TYR A 35 -4.64 -11.87 -0.36
C TYR A 35 -4.95 -10.68 -1.26
N ALA A 36 -5.60 -9.66 -0.71
CA ALA A 36 -5.78 -8.35 -1.34
C ALA A 36 -5.50 -7.24 -0.31
N SER A 37 -4.79 -6.19 -0.70
CA SER A 37 -4.59 -5.03 0.18
C SER A 37 -5.85 -4.16 0.24
N PRO A 38 -6.34 -3.76 1.42
CA PRO A 38 -7.52 -2.93 1.53
C PRO A 38 -7.24 -1.47 1.16
N VAL A 39 -8.25 -0.77 0.67
CA VAL A 39 -8.24 0.69 0.50
C VAL A 39 -9.48 1.28 1.18
N PRO A 40 -9.35 2.11 2.23
CA PRO A 40 -8.10 2.56 2.86
C PRO A 40 -7.40 1.48 3.71
N GLY A 41 -6.13 1.72 4.07
CA GLY A 41 -5.42 0.93 5.10
C GLY A 41 -4.30 0.00 4.61
N GLY A 42 -4.19 -0.23 3.29
CA GLY A 42 -3.14 -1.05 2.69
C GLY A 42 -1.88 -0.26 2.37
N VAL A 43 -1.72 0.13 1.10
CA VAL A 43 -0.47 0.72 0.59
C VAL A 43 -0.21 2.11 1.17
N GLY A 44 -1.25 2.93 1.40
CA GLY A 44 -1.10 4.31 1.88
C GLY A 44 -0.28 4.45 3.18
N PRO A 45 -0.63 3.76 4.28
CA PRO A 45 0.17 3.76 5.51
C PRO A 45 1.62 3.29 5.30
N MET A 46 1.83 2.30 4.44
CA MET A 46 3.18 1.80 4.10
C MET A 46 4.01 2.85 3.35
N THR A 47 3.41 3.65 2.47
CA THR A 47 4.08 4.76 1.79
C THR A 47 4.62 5.78 2.79
N VAL A 48 3.84 6.14 3.81
CA VAL A 48 4.28 7.06 4.88
C VAL A 48 5.42 6.46 5.68
N ALA A 49 5.31 5.19 6.09
CA ALA A 49 6.36 4.51 6.82
C ALA A 49 7.67 4.43 6.02
N MET A 50 7.60 4.15 4.72
CA MET A 50 8.77 4.09 3.86
C MET A 50 9.40 5.46 3.62
N LEU A 51 8.61 6.53 3.51
CA LEU A 51 9.13 7.89 3.47
C LEU A 51 9.96 8.18 4.72
N LEU A 52 9.40 7.93 5.91
CA LEU A 52 10.10 8.16 7.18
C LEU A 52 11.36 7.31 7.31
N LYS A 53 11.29 6.03 6.93
CA LYS A 53 12.46 5.14 6.90
C LYS A 53 13.56 5.73 6.03
N ASN A 54 13.23 6.16 4.81
CA ASN A 54 14.19 6.77 3.89
C ASN A 54 14.76 8.08 4.42
N THR A 55 13.93 8.90 5.08
CA THR A 55 14.39 10.13 5.75
C THR A 55 15.40 9.83 6.85
N ILE A 56 15.14 8.85 7.71
CA ILE A 56 16.07 8.41 8.76
C ILE A 56 17.37 7.92 8.13
N THR A 57 17.30 7.02 7.14
CA THR A 57 18.48 6.52 6.43
C THR A 57 19.32 7.67 5.87
N ALA A 58 18.71 8.64 5.20
CA ALA A 58 19.42 9.77 4.62
C ALA A 58 20.08 10.67 5.69
N ALA A 59 19.37 10.96 6.78
CA ALA A 59 19.90 11.77 7.87
C ALA A 59 21.08 11.08 8.57
N THR A 60 20.96 9.77 8.81
CA THR A 60 21.97 8.94 9.43
C THR A 60 23.24 8.86 8.59
N LEU A 61 23.11 8.60 7.28
CA LEU A 61 24.23 8.62 6.33
C LEU A 61 24.91 10.00 6.28
N SER A 62 24.14 11.09 6.28
CA SER A 62 24.68 12.45 6.28
C SER A 62 25.46 12.81 7.55
N LYS A 63 25.22 12.11 8.66
CA LYS A 63 25.86 12.36 9.96
C LYS A 63 26.90 11.32 10.34
N GLY A 64 27.10 10.29 9.52
CA GLY A 64 28.01 9.18 9.83
C GLY A 64 27.58 8.40 11.08
N ILE A 65 26.27 8.31 11.31
CA ILE A 65 25.67 7.49 12.37
C ILE A 65 25.38 6.11 11.76
N ASP A 66 25.48 5.03 12.52
CA ASP A 66 25.07 3.68 12.10
C ASP A 66 23.70 3.35 12.72
N ILE A 67 22.81 2.72 11.94
CA ILE A 67 21.45 2.29 12.32
C ILE A 67 21.19 0.84 11.92
#